data_AF-A0A956IAN5-F1
#
_entry.id   AF-A0A956IAN5-F1
#
_cell.length_a   1.000
_cell.length_b   1.000
_cell.length_c   1.000
_cell.angle_alpha   90.00
_cell.angle_beta   90.00
_cell.angle_gamma   90.00
#
_symmetry.space_group_name_H-M   'P 1'
#
loop_
_entity.id
_entity.type
_entity.pdbx_description
1 polymer ?
#
loop_
_entity_poly.entity_id
_entity_poly.type
_entity_poly.pdbx_seq_one_letter_code
_entity_poly.pdbx_strand_id
1 'polypeptide(L)'
;LTVMQLEGMARMARELRTDEVGGPVAMGKMIGDAAQRGPTDYFFVLALLSTALGLFNLLPLPALDGGRLGFLGFELITRRRPNEKLEAIVHTVGIVFLLCVLVLVTFRDVFGKSPEERAAEAAASTSEPATPTDESNEAPTPAAAEAPTPTPEGADEPAAEPAPSPAE
;
A
#
# COMPACT_ATOMS: atom_id res chain seq x y z
N LEU A 1 10.98 -31.62 -5.77
CA LEU A 1 10.08 -31.08 -4.73
C LEU A 1 10.80 -30.10 -3.79
N THR A 2 12.03 -30.42 -3.34
CA THR A 2 12.83 -29.58 -2.42
C THR A 2 13.34 -28.27 -3.05
N VAL A 3 13.71 -28.26 -4.33
CA VAL A 3 14.25 -27.05 -5.00
C VAL A 3 13.21 -25.93 -5.09
N MET A 4 11.95 -26.24 -5.41
CA MET A 4 10.87 -25.24 -5.44
C MET A 4 10.51 -24.68 -4.05
N GLN A 5 10.65 -25.48 -2.98
CA GLN A 5 10.47 -24.98 -1.61
C GLN A 5 11.63 -24.07 -1.20
N LEU A 6 12.86 -24.41 -1.60
CA LEU A 6 14.03 -23.56 -1.37
C LEU A 6 13.92 -22.24 -2.14
N GLU A 7 13.46 -22.27 -3.40
CA GLU A 7 13.20 -21.08 -4.19
C GLU A 7 12.06 -20.25 -3.61
N GLY A 8 10.97 -20.87 -3.12
CA GLY A 8 9.90 -20.16 -2.43
C GLY A 8 10.36 -19.48 -1.14
N MET A 9 11.22 -20.13 -0.36
CA MET A 9 11.83 -19.52 0.83
C MET A 9 12.83 -18.41 0.47
N ALA A 10 13.63 -18.60 -0.57
CA ALA A 10 14.58 -17.59 -1.05
C ALA A 10 13.87 -16.39 -1.68
N ARG A 11 12.72 -16.60 -2.34
CA ARG A 11 11.86 -15.55 -2.87
C ARG A 11 11.22 -14.79 -1.73
N MET A 12 10.63 -15.46 -0.74
CA MET A 12 10.10 -14.82 0.47
C MET A 12 11.17 -14.03 1.22
N ALA A 13 12.41 -14.53 1.33
CA ALA A 13 13.49 -13.80 1.98
C ALA A 13 13.95 -12.56 1.17
N ARG A 14 13.82 -12.57 -0.16
CA ARG A 14 14.07 -11.41 -1.04
C ARG A 14 12.87 -10.45 -1.13
N GLU A 15 11.65 -10.97 -1.00
CA GLU A 15 10.36 -10.27 -1.03
C GLU A 15 9.88 -9.87 0.36
N LEU A 16 10.70 -10.04 1.41
CA LEU A 16 10.66 -9.17 2.58
C LEU A 16 11.06 -7.78 2.11
N ARG A 17 10.15 -7.18 1.34
CA ARG A 17 10.22 -5.88 0.73
C ARG A 17 10.49 -4.91 1.86
N THR A 18 11.73 -4.41 1.90
CA THR A 18 12.13 -3.25 2.69
C THR A 18 11.25 -2.01 2.45
N ASP A 19 10.40 -2.12 1.43
CA ASP A 19 9.38 -1.24 0.89
C ASP A 19 8.11 -1.22 1.76
N GLU A 20 7.83 -2.27 2.56
CA GLU A 20 6.67 -2.31 3.47
C GLU A 20 6.96 -1.69 4.84
N VAL A 21 8.23 -1.40 5.15
CA VAL A 21 8.60 -0.63 6.34
C VAL A 21 8.31 0.85 6.08
N GLY A 22 7.04 1.20 6.24
CA GLY A 22 6.53 2.56 6.08
C GLY A 22 7.24 3.55 6.99
N GLY A 23 7.77 4.63 6.40
CA GLY A 23 8.43 5.70 7.14
C GLY A 23 7.45 6.66 7.83
N PRO A 24 7.98 7.74 8.45
CA PRO A 24 7.15 8.78 9.07
C PRO A 24 6.13 9.42 8.11
N VAL A 25 6.43 9.50 6.81
CA VAL A 25 5.50 10.07 5.82
C VAL A 25 4.38 9.07 5.52
N ALA A 26 4.68 7.78 5.41
CA ALA A 26 3.66 6.74 5.31
C ALA A 26 2.70 6.75 6.51
N MET A 27 3.23 6.91 7.74
CA MET A 27 2.40 7.08 8.95
C MET A 27 1.51 8.33 8.85
N GLY A 28 2.05 9.46 8.38
CA GLY A 28 1.28 10.68 8.16
C GLY A 28 0.12 10.49 7.16
N LYS A 29 0.35 9.73 6.09
CA LYS A 29 -0.71 9.37 5.11
C LYS A 29 -1.79 8.51 5.75
N MET A 30 -1.43 7.51 6.56
CA MET A 30 -2.40 6.67 7.27
C MET A 30 -3.31 7.50 8.18
N ILE A 31 -2.76 8.51 8.87
CA ILE A 31 -3.55 9.44 9.68
C ILE A 31 -4.48 10.28 8.80
N GLY A 32 -3.97 10.80 7.68
CA GLY A 32 -4.77 11.59 6.71
C GLY A 32 -5.91 10.79 6.07
N ASP A 33 -5.67 9.52 5.73
CA ASP A 33 -6.70 8.63 5.21
C ASP A 33 -7.75 8.30 6.27
N ALA A 34 -7.32 8.06 7.52
CA ALA A 34 -8.23 7.84 8.64
C ALA A 34 -9.09 9.09 8.94
N ALA A 35 -8.52 10.28 8.82
CA ALA A 35 -9.26 11.54 8.98
C ALA A 35 -10.37 11.71 7.94
N GLN A 36 -10.14 11.25 6.70
CA GLN A 36 -11.14 11.29 5.62
C GLN A 36 -12.27 10.28 5.83
N ARG A 37 -12.00 9.14 6.48
CA ARG A 37 -13.03 8.12 6.80
C ARG A 37 -13.94 8.52 7.96
N GLY A 38 -13.55 9.52 8.75
CA GLY A 38 -14.37 10.13 9.79
C GLY A 38 -13.72 10.10 11.19
N PRO A 39 -14.39 10.69 12.20
CA PRO A 39 -13.80 10.89 13.52
C PRO A 39 -13.50 9.58 14.25
N THR A 40 -14.34 8.56 14.10
CA THR A 40 -14.14 7.25 14.74
C THR A 40 -12.82 6.60 14.29
N ASP A 41 -12.60 6.54 12.98
CA ASP A 41 -11.38 5.97 12.40
C ASP A 41 -10.13 6.80 12.74
N TYR A 42 -10.26 8.12 12.70
CA TYR A 42 -9.19 9.03 13.09
C TYR A 42 -8.71 8.77 14.52
N PHE A 43 -9.64 8.76 15.50
CA PHE A 43 -9.28 8.50 16.89
C PHE A 43 -8.77 7.09 17.12
N PHE A 44 -9.26 6.10 16.37
CA PHE A 44 -8.74 4.74 16.44
C PHE A 44 -7.27 4.68 16.00
N VAL A 45 -6.94 5.23 14.83
CA VAL A 45 -5.55 5.27 14.33
C VAL A 45 -4.67 6.11 15.25
N LEU A 46 -5.16 7.25 15.73
CA LEU A 46 -4.42 8.11 16.65
C LEU A 46 -4.14 7.42 17.98
N ALA A 47 -5.10 6.69 18.55
CA ALA A 47 -4.91 5.92 19.78
C ALA A 47 -3.89 4.79 19.59
N LEU A 48 -3.97 4.07 18.47
CA LEU A 48 -3.01 3.02 18.13
C LEU A 48 -1.60 3.58 18.01
N LEU A 49 -1.43 4.68 17.26
CA LEU A 49 -0.14 5.31 17.04
C LEU A 49 0.42 5.92 18.33
N SER A 50 -0.42 6.58 19.13
CA SER A 50 -0.03 7.11 20.45
C SER A 50 0.43 6.00 21.39
N THR A 51 -0.25 4.85 21.40
CA THR A 51 0.14 3.70 22.23
C THR A 51 1.47 3.13 21.76
N ALA A 52 1.65 2.96 20.44
CA ALA A 52 2.90 2.48 19.87
C ALA A 52 4.07 3.43 20.17
N LEU A 53 3.87 4.75 20.03
CA LEU A 53 4.88 5.77 20.37
C LEU A 53 5.18 5.81 21.88
N GLY A 54 4.15 5.68 22.72
CA GLY A 54 4.33 5.59 24.17
C GLY A 54 5.16 4.37 24.58
N LEU A 55 4.90 3.22 23.97
CA LEU A 55 5.67 1.99 24.20
C LEU A 55 7.10 2.13 23.67
N PHE A 56 7.27 2.73 22.49
CA PHE A 56 8.58 3.01 21.90
C PHE A 56 9.39 3.94 22.80
N ASN A 57 8.79 5.02 23.34
CA ASN A 57 9.41 5.94 24.28
C ASN A 57 9.87 5.28 25.59
N LEU A 58 9.32 4.13 25.96
CA LEU A 58 9.71 3.38 27.15
C LEU A 58 10.94 2.48 26.94
N LEU A 59 11.39 2.31 25.69
CA LEU A 59 12.61 1.55 25.40
C LEU A 59 13.83 2.24 26.03
N PRO A 60 14.82 1.47 26.53
CA PRO A 60 16.05 2.01 27.12
C PRO A 60 17.03 2.50 26.03
N LEU A 61 16.54 3.34 25.13
CA LEU A 61 17.32 3.98 24.08
C LEU A 61 17.78 5.37 24.55
N PRO A 62 19.05 5.73 24.33
CA PRO A 62 19.51 7.08 24.62
C PRO A 62 18.74 8.08 23.74
N ALA A 63 18.39 9.23 24.31
CA ALA A 63 17.45 10.25 23.79
C ALA A 63 15.96 10.04 24.11
N LEU A 64 15.52 8.82 24.41
CA LEU A 64 14.13 8.53 24.79
C LEU A 64 13.93 8.63 26.32
N ASP A 65 12.69 8.88 26.73
CA ASP A 65 12.29 8.94 28.15
C ASP A 65 12.66 7.65 28.90
N GLY A 66 12.52 6.49 28.24
CA GLY A 66 12.89 5.18 28.75
C GLY A 66 14.40 4.97 28.91
N GLY A 67 15.25 5.72 28.19
CA GLY A 67 16.71 5.70 28.38
C GLY A 67 17.11 6.17 29.77
N ARG A 68 16.53 7.29 30.23
CA ARG A 68 16.74 7.80 31.59
C ARG A 68 16.17 6.86 32.64
N LEU A 69 14.99 6.30 32.37
CA LEU A 69 14.37 5.29 33.23
C LEU A 69 15.28 4.05 33.37
N GLY A 70 15.93 3.62 32.28
CA GLY A 70 16.90 2.53 32.26
C GLY A 70 18.15 2.83 33.09
N PHE A 71 18.72 4.03 33.00
CA PHE A 71 19.84 4.45 33.84
C PHE A 71 19.46 4.50 35.33
N LEU A 72 18.28 5.03 35.64
CA LEU A 72 17.77 5.08 37.01
C LEU A 72 17.48 3.67 37.57
N GLY A 73 16.96 2.77 36.73
CA GLY A 73 16.78 1.36 37.09
C GLY A 73 18.12 0.67 37.35
N PHE A 74 19.13 0.93 36.51
CA PHE A 74 20.49 0.45 36.73
C PHE A 74 21.11 1.01 38.03
N GLU A 75 20.89 2.29 38.33
CA GLU A 75 21.30 2.91 39.60
C GLU A 75 20.60 2.26 40.80
N LEU A 76 19.30 1.98 40.70
CA LEU A 76 18.53 1.35 41.78
C LEU A 76 19.08 -0.05 42.10
N ILE A 77 19.47 -0.83 41.08
CA ILE A 77 20.04 -2.16 41.23
C ILE A 77 21.50 -2.09 41.74
N THR A 78 22.31 -1.20 41.17
CA THR A 78 23.76 -1.16 41.40
C THR A 78 24.13 -0.29 42.61
N ARG A 79 23.20 0.56 43.10
CA ARG A 79 23.38 1.59 44.13
C ARG A 79 24.58 2.52 43.91
N ARG A 80 25.02 2.67 42.66
CA ARG A 80 26.13 3.54 42.27
C ARG A 80 25.61 4.61 41.35
N ARG A 81 25.90 5.87 41.67
CA ARG A 81 25.55 7.00 40.82
C ARG A 81 26.26 6.87 39.48
N PRO A 82 25.51 6.84 38.36
CA PRO A 82 26.12 6.90 37.05
C PRO A 82 26.89 8.22 36.88
N ASN A 83 27.96 8.19 36.09
CA ASN A 83 28.75 9.38 35.83
C ASN A 83 27.93 10.34 34.95
N GLU A 84 27.54 11.48 35.50
CA GLU A 84 26.73 12.51 34.84
C GLU A 84 27.31 12.93 33.48
N LYS A 85 28.64 12.96 33.35
CA LYS A 85 29.31 13.27 32.08
C LYS A 85 29.10 12.19 31.04
N LEU A 86 29.10 10.92 31.44
CA LEU A 86 28.86 9.80 30.53
C LEU A 86 27.40 9.77 30.09
N GLU A 87 26.46 10.00 31.00
CA GLU A 87 25.03 10.09 30.69
C GLU A 87 24.75 11.19 29.66
N ALA A 88 25.33 12.39 29.88
CA ALA A 88 25.18 13.51 28.95
C ALA A 88 25.74 13.21 27.55
N ILE A 89 26.92 12.59 27.48
CA ILE A 89 27.54 12.21 26.19
C ILE A 89 26.67 11.16 25.48
N VAL A 90 26.25 10.11 26.19
CA VAL A 90 25.44 9.02 25.62
C VAL A 90 24.09 9.56 25.13
N HIS A 91 23.42 10.43 25.89
CA HIS A 91 22.20 11.10 25.44
C HIS A 91 22.43 11.97 24.22
N THR A 92 23.49 12.77 24.19
CA THR A 92 23.79 13.67 23.07
C THR A 92 24.07 12.86 21.79
N VAL A 93 24.91 11.83 21.89
CA VAL A 93 25.20 10.92 20.77
C VAL A 93 23.93 10.20 20.32
N GLY A 94 23.10 9.75 21.25
CA GLY A 94 21.79 9.15 20.98
C GLY A 94 20.89 10.10 20.18
N ILE A 95 20.71 11.35 20.63
CA ILE A 95 19.87 12.34 19.94
C ILE A 95 20.38 12.57 18.52
N VAL A 96 21.69 12.81 18.35
CA VAL A 96 22.28 13.03 17.02
C VAL A 96 22.07 11.82 16.12
N PHE A 97 22.28 10.61 16.65
CA PHE A 97 22.04 9.37 15.92
C PHE A 97 20.58 9.21 15.50
N LEU A 98 19.63 9.41 16.42
CA LEU A 98 18.19 9.33 16.12
C LEU A 98 17.77 10.37 15.08
N LEU A 99 18.28 11.61 15.17
CA LEU A 99 18.01 12.64 14.17
C LEU A 99 18.56 12.27 12.80
N CYS A 100 19.78 11.74 12.72
CA CYS A 100 20.34 11.22 11.47
C CYS A 100 19.47 10.12 10.88
N VAL A 101 19.05 9.14 11.70
CA VAL A 101 18.17 8.05 11.25
C VAL A 101 16.82 8.60 10.79
N LEU A 102 16.21 9.53 11.53
CA LEU A 102 14.94 10.16 11.15
C LEU A 102 15.05 10.82 9.77
N VAL A 103 16.10 11.64 9.55
CA VAL A 103 16.34 12.28 8.26
C VAL A 103 16.57 11.26 7.16
N LEU A 104 17.37 10.22 7.39
CA LEU A 104 17.63 9.18 6.39
C LEU A 104 16.37 8.40 6.01
N VAL A 105 15.57 8.00 6.99
CA VAL A 105 14.31 7.27 6.75
C VAL A 105 13.30 8.15 6.05
N THR A 106 13.12 9.41 6.48
CA THR A 106 12.23 10.36 5.81
C THR A 106 12.71 10.69 4.40
N PHE A 107 14.01 10.87 4.19
CA PHE A 107 14.57 11.10 2.85
C PHE A 107 14.30 9.89 1.94
N ARG A 108 14.49 8.67 2.44
CA ARG A 108 14.13 7.44 1.73
C ARG A 108 12.62 7.36 1.44
N ASP A 109 11.77 7.74 2.38
CA ASP A 109 10.30 7.68 2.24
C ASP A 109 9.76 8.72 1.23
N VAL A 110 10.42 9.88 1.12
CA VAL A 110 10.04 10.95 0.18
C VAL A 110 10.64 10.75 -1.21
N PHE A 111 11.95 10.46 -1.28
CA PHE A 111 12.72 10.41 -2.53
C PHE A 111 12.93 8.98 -3.06
N GLY A 112 12.78 7.97 -2.23
CA GLY A 112 12.80 6.55 -2.61
C GLY A 112 11.50 6.13 -3.29
N LYS A 113 11.12 6.84 -4.35
CA LYS A 113 10.35 6.27 -5.46
C LYS A 113 11.35 5.93 -6.55
N SER A 114 12.10 4.85 -6.38
CA SER A 114 13.04 4.40 -7.40
C SER A 114 12.34 3.57 -8.49
N PRO A 115 12.80 3.68 -9.74
CA PRO A 115 12.04 3.52 -10.98
C PRO A 115 12.03 2.06 -11.46
N GLU A 116 11.91 1.09 -10.55
CA GLU A 116 11.99 -0.34 -10.90
C GLU A 116 10.65 -0.93 -11.37
N GLU A 117 9.51 -0.32 -11.01
CA GLU A 117 8.19 -0.75 -11.49
C GLU A 117 7.96 -0.45 -12.98
N ARG A 118 8.59 0.61 -13.53
CA ARG A 118 8.44 0.98 -14.95
C ARG A 118 9.15 0.00 -15.89
N ALA A 119 10.20 -0.67 -15.43
CA ALA A 119 10.92 -1.67 -16.23
C ALA A 119 10.12 -2.98 -16.36
N ALA A 120 9.35 -3.35 -15.33
CA ALA A 120 8.44 -4.51 -15.37
C ALA A 120 7.22 -4.23 -16.26
N GLU A 121 6.71 -2.99 -16.27
CA GLU A 121 5.59 -2.57 -17.13
C GLU A 121 6.02 -2.43 -18.61
N ALA A 122 7.24 -1.96 -18.87
CA ALA A 122 7.80 -1.88 -20.23
C ALA A 122 8.09 -3.27 -20.85
N ALA A 123 8.43 -4.27 -20.03
CA ALA A 123 8.60 -5.65 -20.48
C ALA A 123 7.26 -6.35 -20.77
N ALA A 124 6.17 -5.93 -20.11
CA ALA A 124 4.82 -6.45 -20.36
C ALA A 124 4.11 -5.81 -21.56
N SER A 125 4.59 -4.65 -22.05
CA SER A 125 4.10 -3.99 -23.28
C SER A 125 4.96 -4.27 -24.52
N THR A 126 5.86 -5.25 -24.47
CA THR A 126 6.57 -5.76 -25.66
C THR A 126 6.10 -7.19 -25.97
N SER A 127 4.79 -7.34 -26.15
CA SER A 127 4.20 -8.50 -26.83
C SER A 127 3.07 -8.03 -27.73
N GLU A 128 3.35 -7.03 -28.56
CA GLU A 128 2.69 -6.86 -29.85
C GLU A 128 3.76 -7.08 -30.92
N PRO A 129 3.68 -8.16 -31.72
CA PRO A 129 4.05 -8.07 -33.10
C PRO A 129 2.76 -7.84 -33.89
N ALA A 130 2.74 -6.69 -34.56
CA ALA A 130 1.85 -6.39 -35.65
C ALA A 130 1.71 -7.58 -36.61
N THR A 131 0.48 -7.74 -37.10
CA THR A 131 0.09 -8.54 -38.26
C THR A 131 1.07 -8.42 -39.44
N PRO A 132 1.21 -9.50 -40.22
CA PRO A 132 1.18 -9.35 -41.66
C PRO A 132 0.02 -10.15 -42.24
N THR A 133 -0.81 -9.45 -42.98
CA THR A 133 -1.56 -9.93 -44.14
C THR A 133 -0.86 -11.08 -44.87
N ASP A 134 -1.56 -12.20 -45.06
CA ASP A 134 -1.31 -13.10 -46.19
C ASP A 134 -2.65 -13.57 -46.76
N GLU A 135 -3.00 -12.99 -47.91
CA GLU A 135 -4.04 -13.45 -48.81
C GLU A 135 -3.53 -14.70 -49.54
N SER A 136 -4.01 -15.89 -49.18
CA SER A 136 -4.00 -17.02 -50.12
C SER A 136 -4.94 -18.14 -49.66
N ASN A 137 -6.23 -18.02 -49.99
CA ASN A 137 -6.97 -19.17 -50.50
C ASN A 137 -8.16 -18.70 -51.34
N GLU A 138 -7.87 -18.44 -52.61
CA GLU A 138 -8.87 -18.25 -53.65
C GLU A 138 -9.16 -19.62 -54.29
N ALA A 139 -10.41 -20.10 -54.24
CA ALA A 139 -11.06 -20.79 -55.36
C ALA A 139 -12.56 -21.06 -55.09
N PRO A 140 -13.40 -21.11 -56.15
CA PRO A 140 -14.75 -20.55 -56.10
C PRO A 140 -15.87 -21.51 -56.58
N THR A 141 -17.11 -21.00 -56.51
CA THR A 141 -18.29 -21.32 -57.37
C THR A 141 -19.16 -22.56 -56.97
N PRO A 142 -20.43 -22.68 -57.43
CA PRO A 142 -21.64 -22.07 -56.83
C PRO A 142 -22.87 -23.04 -56.81
N ALA A 143 -24.08 -22.49 -56.60
CA ALA A 143 -25.42 -23.08 -56.83
C ALA A 143 -26.00 -23.89 -55.64
N ALA A 144 -27.28 -23.81 -55.25
CA ALA A 144 -28.47 -23.22 -55.85
C ALA A 144 -29.56 -22.99 -54.77
N ALA A 145 -30.47 -22.05 -55.04
CA ALA A 145 -31.93 -22.04 -54.73
C ALA A 145 -32.39 -22.21 -53.25
N GLU A 146 -33.39 -21.53 -52.69
CA GLU A 146 -34.56 -20.84 -53.23
C GLU A 146 -35.20 -20.08 -52.05
N ALA A 147 -35.70 -18.86 -52.26
CA ALA A 147 -36.73 -18.24 -51.41
C ALA A 147 -38.07 -18.43 -52.13
N PRO A 148 -39.25 -18.42 -51.46
CA PRO A 148 -39.91 -17.12 -51.22
C PRO A 148 -40.82 -17.02 -49.97
N THR A 149 -41.00 -15.78 -49.49
CA THR A 149 -42.09 -15.27 -48.61
C THR A 149 -43.46 -15.29 -49.34
N PRO A 150 -44.67 -15.21 -48.72
CA PRO A 150 -45.25 -13.96 -48.12
C PRO A 150 -46.29 -14.13 -46.95
N THR A 151 -46.26 -13.35 -45.84
CA THR A 151 -47.23 -12.25 -45.50
C THR A 151 -48.48 -12.74 -44.69
N PRO A 152 -49.42 -11.91 -44.17
CA PRO A 152 -49.42 -11.21 -42.86
C PRO A 152 -50.75 -11.32 -42.04
N GLU A 153 -50.78 -10.85 -40.78
CA GLU A 153 -52.00 -10.31 -40.11
C GLU A 153 -51.50 -9.57 -38.84
N GLY A 154 -51.63 -8.25 -38.66
CA GLY A 154 -52.86 -7.47 -38.46
C GLY A 154 -53.29 -7.60 -36.99
N ALA A 155 -53.51 -6.58 -36.16
CA ALA A 155 -53.69 -5.14 -36.36
C ALA A 155 -53.65 -4.43 -34.98
N ASP A 156 -53.34 -3.13 -35.03
CA ASP A 156 -53.78 -1.99 -34.20
C ASP A 156 -53.93 -2.14 -32.67
N GLU A 157 -53.12 -1.48 -31.82
CA GLU A 157 -53.09 -0.05 -31.42
C GLU A 157 -54.21 0.35 -30.39
N PRO A 158 -54.19 1.54 -29.75
CA PRO A 158 -53.96 1.70 -28.30
C PRO A 158 -55.10 2.49 -27.60
N ALA A 159 -54.96 2.77 -26.28
CA ALA A 159 -55.63 3.79 -25.45
C ALA A 159 -55.84 3.22 -24.02
N ALA A 160 -55.74 3.91 -22.89
CA ALA A 160 -55.73 5.33 -22.59
C ALA A 160 -55.05 5.59 -21.22
N GLU A 161 -54.35 6.72 -21.14
CA GLU A 161 -54.10 7.60 -19.98
C GLU A 161 -55.36 7.96 -19.14
N PRO A 162 -55.32 8.83 -18.10
CA PRO A 162 -54.43 8.94 -16.93
C PRO A 162 -55.17 9.35 -15.61
N ALA A 163 -54.39 9.49 -14.52
CA ALA A 163 -54.55 10.48 -13.43
C ALA A 163 -55.63 10.23 -12.32
N PRO A 164 -55.75 11.11 -11.29
CA PRO A 164 -55.02 10.99 -10.01
C PRO A 164 -55.95 11.11 -8.77
N SER A 165 -55.47 10.85 -7.54
CA SER A 165 -56.08 11.49 -6.34
C SER A 165 -55.13 11.55 -5.13
N PRO A 166 -55.10 12.68 -4.39
CA PRO A 166 -54.25 12.94 -3.23
C PRO A 166 -54.99 12.76 -1.88
N ALA A 167 -54.25 13.03 -0.79
CA ALA A 167 -54.65 13.25 0.60
C ALA A 167 -55.02 11.99 1.41
N GLU A 168 -54.30 11.72 2.50
CA GLU A 168 -54.47 12.29 3.85
C GLU A 168 -53.17 12.16 4.67
#